data_AF-A0A1Y3BPQ3-F1
#
_entry.id   AF-A0A1Y3BPQ3-F1
#
_cell.length_a   1.000
_cell.length_b   1.000
_cell.length_c   1.000
_cell.angle_alpha   90.00
_cell.angle_beta   90.00
_cell.angle_gamma   90.00
#
_symmetry.space_group_name_H-M   'P 1'
#
loop_
_entity.id
_entity.type
_entity.pdbx_description
1 polymer ?
#
loop_
_entity_poly.entity_id
_entity_poly.type
_entity_poly.pdbx_seq_one_letter_code
_entity_poly.pdbx_strand_id
1 'polypeptide(L)'
;MVALIQQTISTQNFTRLSTSNAFIVPAIGRNNLHVLVRTHCTRILLRNNTNTNQLETYGVEFVRNNRTYQVYANQEVILSAGAINTPQIMMLSGIGPRQHLTEMGIQVQMDLPVGEQLQDHILIPVDYLVTNESLIQYDRDVNNVMTVQNLYNYYINNSGPITQLPVVLSYHSTR
;
A
#
# COMPACT_ATOMS: atom_id res chain seq x y z
N MET A 1 -2.93 -19.04 25.35
CA MET A 1 -3.40 -17.84 24.62
C MET A 1 -3.11 -18.06 23.15
N VAL A 2 -4.13 -18.09 22.29
CA VAL A 2 -3.96 -18.23 20.83
C VAL A 2 -4.09 -16.83 20.25
N ALA A 3 -2.98 -16.28 19.74
CA ALA A 3 -3.02 -15.05 18.96
C ALA A 3 -3.24 -15.45 17.49
N LEU A 4 -4.36 -15.03 16.91
CA LEU A 4 -4.57 -15.14 15.47
C LEU A 4 -3.81 -13.99 14.81
N ILE A 5 -2.77 -14.34 14.04
CA ILE A 5 -1.95 -13.36 13.32
C ILE A 5 -2.46 -13.32 11.88
N GLN A 6 -2.75 -12.12 11.38
CA GLN A 6 -3.09 -11.96 9.97
C GLN A 6 -1.87 -12.31 9.12
N GLN A 7 -2.01 -13.32 8.26
CA GLN A 7 -0.96 -13.76 7.36
C GLN A 7 -1.27 -13.36 5.91
N THR A 8 -0.24 -12.92 5.20
CA THR A 8 -0.30 -12.58 3.77
C THR A 8 0.54 -13.57 2.97
N ILE A 9 0.47 -14.85 3.33
CA ILE A 9 1.12 -15.98 2.64
C ILE A 9 0.03 -16.87 2.06
N SER A 10 0.19 -17.23 0.78
CA SER A 10 -0.71 -18.17 0.10
C SER A 10 -0.54 -19.58 0.67
N THR A 11 -1.65 -20.24 1.00
CA THR A 11 -1.63 -21.63 1.48
C THR A 11 -1.35 -22.65 0.38
N GLN A 12 -1.38 -22.24 -0.90
CA GLN A 12 -1.17 -23.13 -2.03
C GLN A 12 0.31 -23.33 -2.37
N ASN A 13 1.10 -22.26 -2.26
CA ASN A 13 2.51 -22.25 -2.68
C ASN A 13 3.45 -21.58 -1.66
N PHE A 14 2.94 -21.19 -0.50
CA PHE A 14 3.70 -20.55 0.57
C PHE A 14 4.54 -19.33 0.13
N THR A 15 4.01 -18.57 -0.82
CA THR A 15 4.58 -17.30 -1.28
C THR A 15 3.78 -16.10 -0.76
N ARG A 16 4.39 -14.91 -0.77
CA ARG A 16 3.71 -13.66 -0.41
C ARG A 16 2.53 -13.40 -1.36
N LEU A 17 1.33 -13.27 -0.80
CA LEU A 17 0.11 -12.99 -1.54
C LEU A 17 -0.25 -11.50 -1.46
N SER A 18 0.35 -10.67 -2.30
CA SER A 18 -0.01 -9.24 -2.39
C SER A 18 -1.41 -9.04 -2.99
N THR A 19 -2.03 -7.88 -2.73
CA THR A 19 -3.29 -7.48 -3.37
C THR A 19 -3.19 -7.46 -4.90
N SER A 20 -2.03 -7.07 -5.44
CA SER A 20 -1.77 -7.12 -6.88
C SER A 20 -1.80 -8.55 -7.42
N ASN A 21 -1.11 -9.50 -6.77
CA ASN A 21 -1.11 -10.91 -7.18
C ASN A 21 -2.51 -11.55 -7.03
N ALA A 22 -3.27 -11.15 -6.02
CA ALA A 22 -4.60 -11.69 -5.78
C ALA A 22 -5.66 -11.19 -6.77
N PHE A 23 -5.64 -9.90 -7.14
CA PHE A 23 -6.73 -9.26 -7.88
C PHE A 23 -6.34 -8.72 -9.26
N ILE A 24 -5.14 -8.17 -9.41
CA ILE A 24 -4.72 -7.48 -10.64
C ILE A 24 -4.08 -8.44 -11.62
N VAL A 25 -3.08 -9.22 -11.18
CA VAL A 25 -2.35 -10.17 -12.04
C VAL A 25 -3.29 -11.17 -12.74
N PRO A 26 -4.29 -11.77 -12.07
CA PRO A 26 -5.22 -12.69 -12.74
C PRO A 26 -6.15 -11.99 -13.74
N ALA A 27 -6.33 -10.67 -13.61
CA ALA A 27 -7.26 -9.88 -14.41
C ALA A 27 -6.58 -9.09 -15.54
N ILE A 28 -5.24 -9.04 -15.58
CA ILE A 28 -4.48 -8.10 -16.41
C ILE A 28 -4.66 -8.29 -17.92
N GLY A 29 -5.06 -9.48 -18.35
CA GLY A 29 -5.34 -9.79 -19.77
C GLY A 29 -6.71 -9.31 -20.26
N ARG A 30 -7.55 -8.74 -19.40
CA ARG A 30 -8.88 -8.24 -19.82
C ARG A 30 -8.75 -6.91 -20.55
N ASN A 31 -9.39 -6.79 -21.71
CA ASN A 31 -9.33 -5.59 -22.56
C ASN A 31 -9.89 -4.31 -21.91
N ASN A 32 -10.67 -4.44 -20.83
CA ASN A 32 -11.28 -3.34 -20.09
C ASN A 32 -10.51 -2.95 -18.81
N LEU A 33 -9.32 -3.53 -18.58
CA LEU A 33 -8.45 -3.16 -17.46
C LEU A 33 -7.09 -2.68 -17.99
N HIS A 34 -6.76 -1.43 -17.71
CA HIS A 34 -5.46 -0.85 -18.05
C HIS A 34 -4.69 -0.51 -16.77
N VAL A 35 -3.47 -1.06 -16.64
CA VAL A 35 -2.61 -0.84 -15.48
C VAL A 35 -1.38 -0.06 -15.91
N LEU A 36 -1.25 1.17 -15.41
CA LEU A 36 -0.11 2.04 -15.68
C LEU A 36 0.81 2.06 -14.45
N VAL A 37 1.90 1.29 -14.51
CA VAL A 37 2.95 1.33 -13.47
C VAL A 37 3.91 2.51 -13.67
N ARG A 38 4.67 2.85 -12.62
CA ARG A 38 5.65 3.98 -12.63
C ARG A 38 5.01 5.30 -13.10
N THR A 39 3.79 5.53 -12.61
CA THR A 39 2.96 6.66 -12.99
C THR A 39 2.50 7.34 -11.71
N HIS A 40 2.89 8.59 -11.51
CA HIS A 40 2.60 9.33 -10.28
C HIS A 40 1.47 10.32 -10.51
N CYS A 41 0.32 10.09 -9.88
CA CYS A 41 -0.82 11.01 -9.92
C CYS A 41 -0.46 12.29 -9.15
N THR A 42 -0.64 13.45 -9.78
CA THR A 42 -0.28 14.75 -9.20
C THR A 42 -1.49 15.52 -8.71
N ARG A 43 -2.62 15.44 -9.43
CA ARG A 43 -3.87 16.13 -9.07
C ARG A 43 -5.08 15.53 -9.76
N ILE A 44 -6.25 15.82 -9.21
CA ILE A 44 -7.56 15.58 -9.79
C ILE A 44 -7.92 16.76 -10.70
N LEU A 45 -8.63 16.46 -11.79
CA LEU A 45 -9.19 17.45 -12.70
C LEU A 45 -10.65 17.73 -12.33
N LEU A 46 -10.92 18.99 -12.00
CA LEU A 46 -12.21 19.45 -11.48
C LEU A 46 -12.80 20.52 -12.39
N ARG A 47 -14.13 20.50 -12.56
CA ARG A 47 -14.89 21.51 -13.31
C ARG A 47 -16.17 21.86 -12.55
N ASN A 48 -16.65 23.09 -12.71
CA ASN A 48 -18.00 23.43 -12.24
C ASN A 48 -19.02 22.88 -13.25
N ASN A 49 -19.93 22.04 -12.76
CA ASN A 49 -21.05 21.57 -13.55
C ASN A 49 -22.14 22.63 -13.55
N THR A 50 -22.45 23.18 -14.72
CA THR A 50 -23.41 24.28 -14.87
C THR A 50 -24.85 23.89 -14.54
N ASN A 51 -25.19 22.61 -14.61
CA ASN A 51 -26.55 22.13 -14.37
C ASN A 51 -26.79 21.89 -12.88
N THR A 52 -25.79 21.35 -12.18
CA THR A 52 -25.91 21.02 -10.75
C THR A 52 -25.34 22.09 -9.83
N ASN A 53 -24.57 23.05 -10.36
CA ASN A 53 -23.74 23.99 -9.59
C ASN A 53 -22.82 23.30 -8.57
N GLN A 54 -22.43 22.06 -8.85
CA GLN A 54 -21.51 21.28 -8.04
C GLN A 54 -20.17 21.12 -8.75
N LEU A 55 -19.14 20.93 -7.93
CA LEU A 55 -17.82 20.60 -8.42
C LEU A 55 -17.81 19.13 -8.89
N GLU A 56 -17.51 18.93 -10.16
CA GLU A 56 -17.49 17.62 -10.81
C GLU A 56 -16.04 17.22 -11.12
N THR A 57 -15.70 15.98 -10.77
CA THR A 57 -14.43 15.37 -11.16
C THR A 57 -14.57 14.73 -12.54
N TYR A 58 -13.66 15.04 -13.46
CA TYR A 58 -13.71 14.51 -14.83
C TYR A 58 -12.42 13.82 -15.28
N GLY A 59 -11.43 13.69 -14.40
CA GLY A 59 -10.17 13.02 -14.73
C GLY A 59 -9.09 13.23 -13.70
N VAL A 60 -7.88 12.79 -14.05
CA VAL A 60 -6.66 12.99 -13.25
C VAL A 60 -5.50 13.41 -14.14
N GLU A 61 -4.58 14.14 -13.54
CA GLU A 61 -3.28 14.44 -14.11
C GLU A 61 -2.20 13.60 -13.43
N PHE A 62 -1.23 13.13 -14.20
CA PHE A 62 -0.14 12.33 -13.69
C PHE A 62 1.16 12.61 -14.44
N VAL A 63 2.29 12.31 -13.79
CA VAL A 63 3.62 12.36 -14.39
C VAL A 63 4.11 10.95 -14.66
N ARG A 64 4.61 10.74 -15.88
CA ARG A 64 5.27 9.51 -16.31
C ARG A 64 6.45 9.86 -17.22
N ASN A 65 7.63 9.30 -16.96
CA ASN A 65 8.84 9.59 -17.73
C ASN A 65 9.11 11.11 -17.84
N ASN A 66 8.97 11.85 -16.73
CA ASN A 66 9.13 13.31 -16.65
C ASN A 66 8.23 14.12 -17.59
N ARG A 67 7.11 13.53 -18.03
CA ARG A 67 6.10 14.23 -18.83
C ARG A 67 4.76 14.15 -18.11
N THR A 68 4.02 15.25 -18.17
CA THR A 68 2.67 15.36 -17.62
C THR A 68 1.66 14.88 -18.64
N TYR A 69 0.72 14.06 -18.19
CA TYR A 69 -0.38 13.55 -18.99
C TYR A 69 -1.68 13.72 -18.22
N GLN A 70 -2.79 13.71 -18.95
CA GLN A 70 -4.13 13.71 -18.39
C GLN A 70 -4.90 12.51 -18.91
N VAL A 71 -5.72 11.93 -18.05
CA VAL A 71 -6.70 10.91 -18.43
C VAL A 71 -8.06 11.32 -17.89
N TYR A 72 -9.08 11.16 -18.74
CA TYR A 72 -10.44 11.55 -18.41
C TYR A 72 -11.27 10.34 -17.98
N ALA A 73 -12.17 10.57 -17.03
CA ALA A 73 -13.06 9.55 -16.49
C ALA A 73 -14.52 9.90 -16.86
N ASN A 74 -15.24 8.92 -17.38
CA ASN A 74 -16.65 9.09 -17.79
C ASN A 74 -17.63 8.91 -16.63
N GLN A 75 -17.21 8.29 -15.53
CA GLN A 75 -18.08 7.98 -14.39
C GLN A 75 -17.45 8.53 -13.10
N GLU A 76 -16.34 7.94 -12.67
CA GLU A 76 -15.78 8.21 -11.34
C GLU A 76 -14.26 8.21 -11.35
N VAL A 77 -13.68 8.93 -10.39
CA VAL A 77 -12.26 8.86 -10.02
C VAL A 77 -12.19 8.40 -8.57
N ILE A 78 -11.51 7.28 -8.33
CA ILE A 78 -11.35 6.70 -7.00
C ILE A 78 -9.91 6.94 -6.55
N LEU A 79 -9.71 7.69 -5.47
CA LEU A 79 -8.40 7.85 -4.85
C LEU A 79 -8.10 6.66 -3.93
N SER A 80 -7.00 5.98 -4.19
CA SER A 80 -6.51 4.86 -3.37
C SER A 80 -5.00 4.99 -3.14
N ALA A 81 -4.50 6.21 -2.96
CA ALA A 81 -3.07 6.51 -2.83
C ALA A 81 -2.53 6.32 -1.38
N GLY A 82 -3.39 5.84 -0.46
CA GLY A 82 -3.07 5.62 0.95
C GLY A 82 -3.28 6.86 1.82
N ALA A 83 -3.21 6.68 3.15
CA ALA A 83 -3.51 7.72 4.13
C ALA A 83 -2.62 8.97 4.03
N ILE A 84 -1.42 8.84 3.44
CA ILE A 84 -0.46 9.94 3.29
C ILE A 84 -0.64 10.67 1.95
N ASN A 85 -0.69 9.94 0.82
CA ASN A 85 -0.68 10.58 -0.50
C ASN A 85 -2.08 11.02 -0.95
N THR A 86 -3.15 10.35 -0.52
CA THR A 86 -4.52 10.76 -0.85
C THR A 86 -4.81 12.21 -0.41
N PRO A 87 -4.57 12.61 0.86
CA PRO A 87 -4.80 14.00 1.26
C PRO A 87 -3.88 14.98 0.52
N GLN A 88 -2.64 14.60 0.20
CA GLN A 88 -1.74 15.43 -0.61
C GLN A 88 -2.32 15.69 -2.01
N ILE A 89 -2.76 14.65 -2.72
CA ILE A 89 -3.37 14.79 -4.05
C ILE A 89 -4.61 15.68 -3.98
N MET A 90 -5.46 15.49 -2.96
CA MET A 90 -6.65 16.33 -2.76
C MET A 90 -6.27 17.80 -2.55
N MET A 91 -5.31 18.09 -1.67
CA MET A 91 -4.86 19.46 -1.42
C MET A 91 -4.23 20.10 -2.66
N LEU A 92 -3.39 19.38 -3.41
CA LEU A 92 -2.84 19.84 -4.70
C LEU A 92 -3.93 20.07 -5.76
N SER A 93 -5.10 19.47 -5.60
CA SER A 93 -6.28 19.70 -6.44
C SER A 93 -7.17 20.85 -5.95
N GLY A 94 -6.79 21.53 -4.86
CA GLY A 94 -7.57 22.60 -4.24
C GLY A 94 -8.67 22.12 -3.30
N ILE A 95 -8.64 20.86 -2.84
CA ILE A 95 -9.58 20.29 -1.87
C ILE A 95 -8.85 20.08 -0.55
N GLY A 96 -9.12 20.93 0.44
CA GLY A 96 -8.43 20.89 1.73
C GLY A 96 -8.59 22.17 2.55
N PRO A 97 -7.87 22.33 3.67
CA PRO A 97 -8.07 23.47 4.57
C PRO A 97 -7.74 24.78 3.87
N ARG A 98 -8.70 25.70 3.77
CA ARG A 98 -8.57 26.97 3.02
C ARG A 98 -7.31 27.74 3.36
N GLN A 99 -6.98 27.88 4.65
CA GLN A 99 -5.81 28.63 5.09
C GLN A 99 -4.53 28.01 4.52
N HIS A 100 -4.34 26.71 4.71
CA HIS A 100 -3.17 25.99 4.23
C HIS A 100 -3.05 26.05 2.70
N LEU A 101 -4.16 25.85 1.96
CA LEU A 101 -4.17 25.96 0.50
C LEU A 101 -3.77 27.36 0.03
N THR A 102 -4.27 28.41 0.70
CA THR A 102 -3.96 29.81 0.38
C THR A 102 -2.49 30.12 0.65
N GLU A 103 -1.93 29.64 1.76
CA GLU A 103 -0.50 29.77 2.10
C GLU A 103 0.40 29.09 1.05
N MET A 104 -0.06 27.98 0.48
CA MET A 104 0.65 27.25 -0.59
C MET A 104 0.39 27.84 -2.00
N GLY A 105 -0.40 28.91 -2.13
CA GLY A 105 -0.73 29.53 -3.42
C GLY A 105 -1.65 28.67 -4.31
N ILE A 106 -2.41 27.76 -3.71
CA ILE A 106 -3.33 26.86 -4.42
C ILE A 106 -4.75 27.46 -4.40
N GLN A 107 -5.41 27.49 -5.56
CA GLN A 107 -6.80 27.92 -5.65
C GLN A 107 -7.70 26.95 -4.87
N VAL A 108 -8.44 27.48 -3.89
CA VAL A 108 -9.39 26.71 -3.08
C VAL A 108 -10.62 26.38 -3.93
N GLN A 109 -10.80 25.10 -4.23
CA GLN A 109 -11.99 24.54 -4.88
C GLN A 109 -13.02 24.11 -3.85
N MET A 110 -12.57 23.52 -2.74
CA MET A 110 -13.43 23.06 -1.67
C MET A 110 -12.67 23.08 -0.34
N ASP A 111 -13.29 23.69 0.67
CA ASP A 111 -12.72 23.83 2.00
C ASP A 111 -13.14 22.64 2.88
N LEU A 112 -12.22 21.73 3.16
CA LEU A 112 -12.44 20.50 3.92
C LEU A 112 -11.24 20.21 4.84
N PRO A 113 -11.43 19.55 5.99
CA PRO A 113 -10.35 19.18 6.92
C PRO A 113 -9.52 17.98 6.41
N VAL A 114 -8.99 18.09 5.19
CA VAL A 114 -8.18 17.06 4.52
C VAL A 114 -6.79 16.99 5.16
N GLY A 115 -6.32 15.77 5.45
CA GLY A 115 -4.99 15.54 6.04
C GLY A 115 -4.97 15.56 7.56
N GLU A 116 -6.09 15.88 8.20
CA GLU A 116 -6.25 15.81 9.65
C GLU A 116 -6.51 14.39 10.15
N GLN A 117 -6.36 14.19 11.47
CA GLN A 117 -6.71 12.95 12.17
C GLN A 117 -5.96 11.69 11.69
N LEU A 118 -4.68 11.84 11.32
CA LEU A 118 -3.82 10.68 11.04
C LEU A 118 -3.70 9.80 12.29
N GLN A 119 -4.06 8.53 12.13
CA GLN A 119 -3.94 7.51 13.17
C GLN A 119 -3.02 6.41 12.67
N ASP A 120 -2.16 5.92 13.56
CA ASP A 120 -1.27 4.79 13.30
C ASP A 120 -1.07 3.99 14.59
N HIS A 121 -0.54 2.78 14.47
CA HIS A 121 -0.15 1.95 15.60
C HIS A 121 1.33 2.15 15.91
N ILE A 122 1.62 2.66 17.10
CA ILE A 122 3.00 2.80 17.57
C ILE A 122 3.57 1.41 17.83
N LEU A 123 4.66 1.06 17.14
CA LEU A 123 5.42 -0.16 17.35
C LEU A 123 6.55 0.10 18.35
N ILE A 124 6.56 -0.65 19.47
CA ILE A 124 7.68 -0.68 20.41
C ILE A 124 8.27 -2.09 20.39
N PRO A 125 9.41 -2.31 19.72
CA PRO A 125 10.07 -3.61 19.75
C PRO A 125 10.66 -3.86 21.14
N VAL A 126 10.47 -5.08 21.66
CA VAL A 126 11.11 -5.54 22.89
C VAL A 126 11.84 -6.84 22.56
N ASP A 127 13.17 -6.77 22.58
CA ASP A 127 14.03 -7.91 22.28
C ASP A 127 14.42 -8.65 23.57
N TYR A 128 14.39 -9.99 23.51
CA TYR A 128 14.89 -10.87 24.57
C TYR A 128 15.95 -11.80 24.02
N LEU A 129 16.99 -12.07 24.81
CA LEU A 129 17.93 -13.15 24.51
C LEU A 129 17.26 -14.49 24.82
N VAL A 130 17.14 -15.35 23.83
CA VAL A 130 16.63 -16.71 23.98
C VAL A 130 17.81 -17.68 23.94
N THR A 131 18.03 -18.42 25.02
CA THR A 131 19.15 -19.39 25.14
C THR A 131 18.75 -20.83 24.83
N ASN A 132 17.45 -21.11 24.72
CA ASN A 132 16.90 -22.43 24.41
C ASN A 132 16.51 -22.51 22.93
N GLU A 133 16.45 -23.72 22.36
CA GLU A 133 15.90 -23.91 21.03
C GLU A 133 14.43 -23.47 21.00
N SER A 134 14.11 -22.46 20.18
CA SER A 134 12.74 -22.02 19.93
C SER A 134 12.09 -22.89 18.85
N LEU A 135 10.76 -23.07 18.93
CA LEU A 135 9.96 -23.72 17.87
C LEU A 135 10.04 -22.95 16.54
N ILE A 136 10.39 -21.66 16.59
CA ILE A 136 10.60 -20.79 15.44
C ILE A 136 12.08 -20.43 15.43
N GLN A 137 12.86 -21.09 14.58
CA GLN A 137 14.25 -20.74 14.31
C GLN A 137 14.27 -19.69 13.19
N TYR A 138 14.15 -18.42 13.56
CA TYR A 138 14.35 -17.31 12.62
C TYR A 138 15.81 -16.86 12.73
N ASP A 139 16.63 -17.25 11.76
CA ASP A 139 17.99 -16.72 11.65
C ASP A 139 17.91 -15.29 11.09
N ARG A 140 18.42 -14.32 11.87
CA ARG A 140 18.46 -12.91 11.44
C ARG A 140 19.58 -12.66 10.42
N ASP A 141 20.54 -13.56 10.29
CA ASP A 141 21.58 -13.44 9.28
C ASP A 141 21.04 -13.91 7.93
N VAL A 142 20.86 -12.95 7.03
CA VAL A 142 20.41 -13.18 5.66
C VAL A 142 21.30 -14.19 4.94
N ASN A 143 22.60 -14.28 5.27
CA ASN A 143 23.52 -15.24 4.64
C ASN A 143 23.19 -16.69 5.01
N ASN A 144 22.74 -16.92 6.24
CA ASN A 144 22.35 -18.25 6.72
C ASN A 144 20.97 -18.65 6.18
N VAL A 145 20.09 -17.67 5.92
CA VAL A 145 18.77 -17.92 5.33
C VAL A 145 18.87 -18.12 3.82
N MET A 146 19.66 -17.32 3.10
CA MET A 146 19.76 -17.28 1.64
C MET A 146 20.80 -18.25 1.07
N THR A 147 20.94 -19.43 1.68
CA THR A 147 21.82 -20.49 1.17
C THR A 147 21.24 -21.13 -0.09
N VAL A 148 22.10 -21.72 -0.93
CA VAL A 148 21.67 -22.44 -2.15
C VAL A 148 20.64 -23.53 -1.82
N GLN A 149 20.82 -24.23 -0.70
CA GLN A 149 19.89 -25.27 -0.24
C GLN A 149 18.51 -24.70 0.11
N ASN A 150 18.46 -23.57 0.82
CA ASN A 150 17.19 -22.94 1.19
C ASN A 150 16.48 -22.34 -0.01
N LEU A 151 17.22 -21.78 -0.97
CA LEU A 151 16.67 -21.33 -2.25
C LEU A 151 16.10 -22.50 -3.06
N TYR A 152 16.82 -23.63 -3.11
CA TYR A 152 16.30 -24.86 -3.74
C TYR A 152 15.01 -25.32 -3.06
N ASN A 153 14.98 -25.40 -1.73
CA ASN A 153 13.79 -25.78 -0.98
C ASN A 153 12.62 -24.81 -1.21
N TYR A 154 12.90 -23.51 -1.29
CA TYR A 154 11.88 -22.49 -1.57
C TYR A 154 11.26 -22.65 -2.96
N TYR A 155 12.09 -22.69 -4.02
CA TYR A 155 11.60 -22.70 -5.40
C TYR A 155 11.05 -24.05 -5.86
N ILE A 156 11.61 -25.15 -5.37
CA ILE A 156 11.27 -26.50 -5.83
C ILE A 156 10.27 -27.15 -4.88
N ASN A 157 10.50 -27.05 -3.58
CA ASN A 157 9.73 -27.78 -2.57
C ASN A 157 8.66 -26.91 -1.87
N ASN A 158 8.57 -25.61 -2.16
CA ASN A 158 7.75 -24.63 -1.43
C ASN A 158 7.91 -24.78 0.10
N SER A 159 9.14 -24.99 0.55
CA SER A 159 9.46 -25.24 1.96
C SER A 159 10.74 -24.55 2.40
N GLY A 160 11.06 -24.65 3.70
CA GLY A 160 12.24 -24.05 4.30
C GLY A 160 11.97 -22.71 4.98
N PRO A 161 13.02 -22.01 5.44
CA PRO A 161 12.85 -20.81 6.26
C PRO A 161 12.27 -19.61 5.50
N ILE A 162 12.40 -19.57 4.17
CA ILE A 162 11.96 -18.44 3.32
C ILE A 162 10.44 -18.45 3.10
N THR A 163 9.75 -19.57 3.36
CA THR A 163 8.29 -19.67 3.28
C THR A 163 7.58 -19.27 4.56
N GLN A 164 8.32 -18.91 5.61
CA GLN A 164 7.77 -18.61 6.92
C GLN A 164 7.40 -17.12 7.04
N LEU A 165 6.50 -16.84 7.97
CA LEU A 165 6.19 -15.47 8.39
C LEU A 165 7.37 -14.92 9.21
N PRO A 166 7.76 -13.64 9.03
CA PRO A 166 8.51 -12.95 10.06
C PRO A 166 7.59 -12.78 11.27
N VAL A 167 7.65 -13.72 12.21
CA VAL A 167 6.83 -13.66 13.42
C VAL A 167 7.45 -12.63 14.37
N VAL A 168 6.69 -11.59 14.70
CA VAL A 168 7.09 -10.52 15.64
C VAL A 168 6.71 -10.86 17.10
N LEU A 169 6.01 -11.98 17.34
CA LEU A 169 5.60 -12.38 18.69
C LEU A 169 5.79 -13.88 18.92
N SER A 170 6.75 -14.24 19.77
CA SER A 170 6.73 -15.53 20.46
C SER A 170 7.20 -15.37 21.90
N TYR A 171 6.26 -15.48 22.83
CA TYR A 171 6.56 -15.91 24.20
C TYR A 171 5.67 -17.12 24.51
N HIS A 172 6.30 -18.25 24.80
CA HIS A 172 5.63 -19.38 25.44
C HIS A 172 6.35 -19.64 26.76
N SER A 173 5.75 -19.20 27.86
CA SER A 173 6.17 -19.59 29.21
C SER A 173 5.55 -20.94 29.53
N THR A 174 6.36 -21.99 29.64
CA THR A 174 5.94 -23.32 30.14
C THR A 174 6.07 -23.43 31.66
N ARG A 175 5.64 -22.40 32.38
CA ARG A 175 5.34 -22.53 33.82
C ARG A 175 3.87 -22.27 34.04
#